data_AF-A0A822IFU1-F1
#
_entry.id   AF-A0A822IFU1-F1
#
_cell.length_a   1.000
_cell.length_b   1.000
_cell.length_c   1.000
_cell.angle_alpha   90.00
_cell.angle_beta   90.00
_cell.angle_gamma   90.00
#
_symmetry.space_group_name_H-M   'P 1'
#
loop_
_entity.id
_entity.type
_entity.pdbx_description
1 polymer ?
#
loop_
_entity_poly.entity_id
_entity_poly.type
_entity_poly.pdbx_seq_one_letter_code
_entity_poly.pdbx_strand_id
1 'polypeptide(L)'
;MEIFPCNNMIYNYFGKRPIESKDGVSNHLLIYHCLDVAAVGQVLLQNDDNLLDRMRRNTGLDKEKSLSLITFFLTMHDLGKFSEGVKNGIGNIIGIHHIIGLNLWPQIWQEIWQENLLGLDKSFNDNESNWKDLFEPWFHSVMDHHKDFNNHPTDNRTIYFTEENIATAGCFVRESAKLLLDINSVMPSIKIRDGMHVSFKNISKWLKELTVWSDWIGSNIDNFQYCTITKSSPTESIKNYWDNIALPTIESYGNRFPYR
;
A
#
# COMPACT_ATOMS: atom_id res chain seq x y z
N MET A 1 -13.18 6.43 18.84
CA MET A 1 -11.92 7.09 18.41
C MET A 1 -12.36 8.12 17.39
N GLU A 2 -12.08 9.41 17.62
CA GLU A 2 -12.48 10.45 16.67
C GLU A 2 -11.71 10.26 15.36
N ILE A 3 -12.43 10.30 14.25
CA ILE A 3 -11.85 10.25 12.92
C ILE A 3 -11.13 11.59 12.69
N PHE A 4 -9.80 11.61 12.80
CA PHE A 4 -9.03 12.81 12.55
C PHE A 4 -9.17 13.26 11.09
N PRO A 5 -9.34 14.57 10.80
CA PRO A 5 -9.34 15.07 9.44
C PRO A 5 -8.01 14.72 8.76
N CYS A 6 -8.07 14.24 7.53
CA CYS A 6 -6.87 13.99 6.75
C CYS A 6 -6.08 15.30 6.57
N ASN A 7 -4.93 15.40 7.23
CA ASN A 7 -4.07 16.58 7.21
C ASN A 7 -2.90 16.37 6.24
N ASN A 8 -2.29 17.47 5.79
CA ASN A 8 -1.10 17.49 4.93
C ASN A 8 0.16 16.86 5.57
N MET A 9 0.04 16.22 6.73
CA MET A 9 1.13 15.54 7.42
C MET A 9 1.65 14.32 6.65
N ILE A 10 0.82 13.74 5.76
CA ILE A 10 1.23 12.62 4.89
C ILE A 10 2.42 12.99 3.99
N TYR A 11 2.60 14.28 3.66
CA TYR A 11 3.70 14.78 2.83
C TYR A 11 5.01 15.05 3.59
N ASN A 12 5.08 14.76 4.90
CA ASN A 12 6.27 14.97 5.71
C ASN A 12 7.22 13.76 5.78
N TYR A 13 6.88 12.66 5.11
CA TYR A 13 7.63 11.40 5.15
C TYR A 13 8.32 11.14 3.83
N PHE A 14 9.52 10.57 3.89
CA PHE A 14 10.34 10.27 2.71
C PHE A 14 10.38 8.77 2.47
N GLY A 15 10.07 8.34 1.24
CA GLY A 15 10.16 6.97 0.79
C GLY A 15 11.57 6.58 0.37
N LYS A 16 12.28 7.52 -0.29
CA LYS A 16 13.70 7.41 -0.68
C LYS A 16 14.46 8.69 -0.37
N ARG A 17 15.69 8.53 0.11
CA ARG A 17 16.69 9.61 0.28
C ARG A 17 17.95 9.22 -0.51
N PRO A 18 18.45 10.06 -1.43
CA PRO A 18 19.72 9.77 -2.10
C PRO A 18 20.87 9.76 -1.09
N ILE A 19 21.80 8.82 -1.27
CA ILE A 19 22.98 8.61 -0.40
C ILE A 19 23.99 9.77 -0.53
N GLU A 20 24.02 10.42 -1.70
CA GLU A 20 24.80 11.64 -1.95
C GLU A 20 23.85 12.71 -2.47
N SER A 21 23.74 13.83 -1.75
CA SER A 21 23.09 15.04 -2.25
C SER A 21 23.98 15.67 -3.34
N LYS A 22 24.05 15.05 -4.51
CA LYS A 22 24.53 15.75 -5.70
C LYS A 22 23.49 16.81 -6.04
N ASP A 23 23.97 18.03 -6.23
CA ASP A 23 23.18 19.25 -6.39
C ASP A 23 21.89 19.00 -7.19
N GLY A 24 20.75 19.09 -6.50
CA GLY A 24 19.42 19.05 -7.10
C GLY A 24 18.65 17.72 -7.03
N VAL A 25 19.22 16.61 -6.55
CA VAL A 25 18.45 15.36 -6.39
C VAL A 25 17.59 15.42 -5.13
N SER A 26 16.29 15.43 -5.36
CA SER A 26 15.29 15.71 -4.37
C SER A 26 14.83 14.43 -3.65
N ASN A 27 14.52 14.48 -2.34
CA ASN A 27 13.97 13.32 -1.61
C ASN A 27 12.59 12.90 -2.14
N HIS A 28 12.38 11.63 -2.47
CA HIS A 28 11.08 11.18 -2.93
C HIS A 28 10.12 10.94 -1.75
N LEU A 29 8.92 11.54 -1.80
CA LEU A 29 7.93 11.42 -0.72
C LEU A 29 7.41 9.97 -0.58
N LEU A 30 7.16 9.57 0.66
CA LEU A 30 6.73 8.21 1.00
C LEU A 30 5.44 7.82 0.27
N ILE A 31 4.43 8.70 0.33
CA ILE A 31 3.14 8.43 -0.29
C ILE A 31 3.25 8.27 -1.81
N TYR A 32 4.16 9.01 -2.45
CA TYR A 32 4.37 8.91 -3.90
C TYR A 32 5.08 7.63 -4.26
N HIS A 33 6.06 7.21 -3.46
CA HIS A 33 6.70 5.91 -3.63
C HIS A 33 5.68 4.77 -3.51
N CYS A 34 4.81 4.83 -2.50
CA CYS A 34 3.72 3.89 -2.33
C CYS A 34 2.78 3.84 -3.55
N LEU A 35 2.48 4.99 -4.16
CA LEU A 35 1.66 5.07 -5.38
C LEU A 35 2.40 4.56 -6.62
N ASP A 36 3.70 4.83 -6.75
CA ASP A 36 4.52 4.31 -7.85
C ASP A 36 4.55 2.78 -7.83
N VAL A 37 4.78 2.18 -6.65
CA VAL A 37 4.76 0.72 -6.46
C VAL A 37 3.38 0.14 -6.76
N ALA A 38 2.30 0.79 -6.31
CA ALA A 38 0.95 0.35 -6.62
C ALA A 38 0.63 0.45 -8.12
N ALA A 39 1.04 1.53 -8.80
CA ALA A 39 0.87 1.70 -10.24
C ALA A 39 1.61 0.62 -11.04
N VAL A 40 2.84 0.28 -10.61
CA VAL A 40 3.58 -0.85 -11.21
C VAL A 40 2.81 -2.14 -11.07
N GLY A 41 2.35 -2.49 -9.86
CA GLY A 41 1.61 -3.73 -9.65
C GLY A 41 0.30 -3.77 -10.44
N GLN A 42 -0.39 -2.63 -10.57
CA GLN A 42 -1.59 -2.51 -11.40
C GLN A 42 -1.29 -2.84 -12.87
N VAL A 43 -0.27 -2.21 -13.45
CA VAL A 43 0.08 -2.42 -14.87
C VAL A 43 0.63 -3.83 -15.12
N LEU A 44 1.40 -4.39 -14.19
CA LEU A 44 1.84 -5.79 -14.29
C LEU A 44 0.64 -6.75 -14.29
N LEU A 45 -0.34 -6.55 -13.42
CA LEU A 45 -1.55 -7.38 -13.38
C LEU A 45 -2.46 -7.20 -14.60
N GLN A 46 -2.59 -5.98 -15.11
CA GLN A 46 -3.37 -5.70 -16.32
C GLN A 46 -2.75 -6.34 -17.57
N ASN A 47 -1.43 -6.48 -17.61
CA ASN A 47 -0.73 -7.12 -18.71
C ASN A 47 -0.68 -8.66 -18.61
N ASP A 48 -1.06 -9.25 -17.47
CA ASP A 48 -1.16 -10.70 -17.27
C ASP A 48 -2.61 -11.13 -16.96
N ASP A 49 -3.38 -11.31 -18.03
CA ASP A 49 -4.78 -11.75 -17.97
C ASP A 49 -4.97 -13.10 -17.24
N ASN A 50 -3.97 -14.00 -17.33
CA ASN A 50 -4.03 -15.31 -16.69
C ASN A 50 -3.88 -15.19 -15.18
N LEU A 51 -2.95 -14.34 -14.72
CA LEU A 51 -2.78 -14.04 -13.31
C LEU A 51 -4.02 -13.35 -12.75
N LEU A 52 -4.56 -12.34 -13.43
CA LEU A 52 -5.77 -11.65 -12.97
C LEU A 52 -7.00 -12.56 -12.94
N ASP A 53 -7.18 -13.44 -13.93
CA ASP A 53 -8.26 -14.43 -13.90
C ASP A 53 -8.05 -15.50 -12.81
N ARG A 54 -6.80 -15.88 -12.52
CA ARG A 54 -6.49 -16.74 -11.37
C ARG A 54 -6.89 -16.07 -10.06
N MET A 55 -6.58 -14.78 -9.88
CA MET A 55 -6.98 -14.01 -8.69
C MET A 55 -8.51 -13.97 -8.54
N ARG A 56 -9.21 -13.63 -9.63
CA ARG A 56 -10.67 -13.63 -9.71
C ARG A 56 -11.28 -14.97 -9.30
N ARG A 57 -10.76 -16.08 -9.86
CA ARG A 57 -11.27 -17.44 -9.56
C ARG A 57 -11.03 -17.87 -8.12
N ASN A 58 -9.88 -17.52 -7.54
CA ASN A 58 -9.57 -17.91 -6.17
C ASN A 58 -10.37 -17.07 -5.16
N THR A 59 -10.46 -15.75 -5.37
CA THR A 59 -11.13 -14.84 -4.44
C THR A 59 -12.66 -14.82 -4.60
N GLY A 60 -13.17 -15.20 -5.78
CA GLY A 60 -14.59 -15.08 -6.12
C GLY A 60 -15.05 -13.65 -6.39
N LEU A 61 -14.11 -12.69 -6.38
CA LEU A 61 -14.33 -11.29 -6.76
C LEU A 61 -14.28 -11.16 -8.29
N ASP A 62 -14.85 -10.10 -8.85
CA ASP A 62 -14.66 -9.80 -10.27
C ASP A 62 -13.23 -9.26 -10.54
N LYS A 63 -12.85 -9.16 -11.82
CA LYS A 63 -11.50 -8.74 -12.23
C LYS A 63 -11.17 -7.33 -11.75
N GLU A 64 -12.12 -6.41 -11.87
CA GLU A 64 -11.92 -4.99 -11.58
C GLU A 64 -11.76 -4.77 -10.08
N LYS A 65 -12.62 -5.38 -9.25
CA LYS A 65 -12.48 -5.36 -7.79
C LYS A 65 -11.20 -6.05 -7.33
N SER A 66 -10.81 -7.17 -7.95
CA SER A 66 -9.54 -7.85 -7.64
C SER A 66 -8.35 -6.93 -7.91
N LEU A 67 -8.34 -6.26 -9.07
CA LEU A 67 -7.29 -5.33 -9.46
C LEU A 67 -7.20 -4.14 -8.50
N SER A 68 -8.33 -3.48 -8.23
CA SER A 68 -8.41 -2.34 -7.31
C SER A 68 -7.96 -2.69 -5.90
N LEU A 69 -8.41 -3.84 -5.35
CA LEU A 69 -7.99 -4.27 -4.02
C LEU A 69 -6.50 -4.58 -3.96
N ILE A 70 -5.97 -5.34 -4.91
CA ILE A 70 -4.53 -5.66 -4.91
C ILE A 70 -3.71 -4.38 -5.03
N THR A 71 -4.08 -3.48 -5.94
CA THR A 71 -3.43 -2.17 -6.13
C THR A 71 -3.46 -1.35 -4.85
N PHE A 72 -4.60 -1.34 -4.15
CA PHE A 72 -4.75 -0.67 -2.86
C PHE A 72 -3.85 -1.28 -1.76
N PHE A 73 -3.79 -2.60 -1.64
CA PHE A 73 -2.89 -3.24 -0.66
C PHE A 73 -1.42 -2.93 -0.96
N LEU A 74 -1.02 -2.83 -2.23
CA LEU A 74 0.34 -2.46 -2.61
C LEU A 74 0.74 -1.06 -2.14
N THR A 75 -0.19 -0.10 -2.00
CA THR A 75 0.15 1.22 -1.44
C THR A 75 0.62 1.11 0.02
N MET A 76 0.29 0.03 0.72
CA MET A 76 0.61 -0.14 2.13
C MET A 76 1.96 -0.79 2.41
N HIS A 77 2.69 -1.27 1.39
CA HIS A 77 3.91 -2.06 1.59
C HIS A 77 4.93 -1.41 2.53
N ASP A 78 4.96 -0.07 2.53
CA ASP A 78 5.94 0.76 3.21
C ASP A 78 5.36 1.53 4.42
N LEU A 79 4.17 1.17 4.93
CA LEU A 79 3.51 1.90 6.02
C LEU A 79 4.39 2.05 7.29
N GLY A 80 5.32 1.13 7.54
CA GLY A 80 6.24 1.24 8.66
C GLY A 80 7.16 2.47 8.62
N LYS A 81 7.33 3.09 7.44
CA LYS A 81 8.09 4.33 7.26
C LYS A 81 7.39 5.58 7.83
N PHE A 82 6.12 5.46 8.26
CA PHE A 82 5.45 6.49 9.06
C PHE A 82 5.94 6.56 10.51
N SER A 83 6.82 5.65 10.96
CA SER A 83 7.38 5.70 12.32
C SER A 83 8.31 6.90 12.55
N GLU A 84 8.36 7.40 13.79
CA GLU A 84 9.28 8.49 14.16
C GLU A 84 10.74 8.11 13.90
N GLY A 85 11.12 6.85 14.15
CA GLY A 85 12.50 6.42 13.95
C GLY A 85 12.95 6.51 12.49
N VAL A 86 12.08 6.15 11.54
CA VAL A 86 12.38 6.30 10.10
C VAL A 86 12.43 7.76 9.70
N LYS A 87 11.44 8.56 10.13
CA LYS A 87 11.39 10.01 9.89
C LYS A 87 12.67 10.71 10.37
N ASN A 88 13.14 10.36 11.56
CA ASN A 88 14.35 10.92 12.18
C ASN A 88 15.67 10.30 11.69
N GLY A 89 15.63 9.36 10.73
CA GLY A 89 16.85 8.82 10.13
C GLY A 89 17.58 7.78 10.98
N ILE A 90 16.91 7.14 11.95
CA ILE A 90 17.53 6.15 12.84
C ILE A 90 17.77 4.85 12.06
N GLY A 91 19.01 4.61 11.66
CA GLY A 91 19.39 3.52 10.73
C GLY A 91 18.84 2.14 11.09
N ASN A 92 18.91 1.73 12.36
CA ASN A 92 18.37 0.43 12.80
C ASN A 92 16.84 0.34 12.63
N ILE A 93 16.12 1.44 12.81
CA ILE A 93 14.65 1.49 12.64
C ILE A 93 14.30 1.52 11.15
N ILE A 94 15.09 2.22 10.32
CA ILE A 94 14.96 2.18 8.86
C ILE A 94 15.09 0.75 8.33
N GLY A 95 16.04 -0.04 8.84
CA GLY A 95 16.23 -1.42 8.40
C GLY A 95 15.02 -2.33 8.67
N ILE A 96 14.21 -2.03 9.68
CA ILE A 96 13.11 -2.90 10.14
C ILE A 96 11.72 -2.32 9.88
N HIS A 97 11.59 -1.26 9.05
CA HIS A 97 10.30 -0.60 8.79
C HIS A 97 9.20 -1.60 8.36
N HIS A 98 9.56 -2.59 7.53
CA HIS A 98 8.66 -3.65 7.09
C HIS A 98 8.09 -4.49 8.24
N ILE A 99 8.87 -4.72 9.30
CA ILE A 99 8.45 -5.51 10.46
C ILE A 99 7.61 -4.66 11.40
N ILE A 100 8.08 -3.46 11.74
CA ILE A 100 7.35 -2.59 12.67
C ILE A 100 6.02 -2.12 12.10
N GLY A 101 5.89 -2.02 10.78
CA GLY A 101 4.63 -1.68 10.11
C GLY A 101 3.53 -2.73 10.31
N LEU A 102 3.87 -4.00 10.60
CA LEU A 102 2.89 -5.02 10.98
C LEU A 102 2.09 -4.61 12.23
N ASN A 103 2.71 -3.85 13.14
CA ASN A 103 2.06 -3.36 14.36
C ASN A 103 0.97 -2.32 14.10
N LEU A 104 0.88 -1.77 12.88
CA LEU A 104 -0.18 -0.84 12.49
C LEU A 104 -1.48 -1.56 12.11
N TRP A 105 -1.46 -2.87 11.86
CA TRP A 105 -2.63 -3.59 11.34
C TRP A 105 -3.91 -3.40 12.18
N PRO A 106 -3.88 -3.49 13.53
CA PRO A 106 -5.11 -3.31 14.32
C PRO A 106 -5.75 -1.93 14.13
N GLN A 107 -4.94 -0.86 14.09
CA GLN A 107 -5.43 0.52 13.96
C GLN A 107 -5.86 0.82 12.53
N ILE A 108 -5.08 0.38 11.54
CA ILE A 108 -5.45 0.54 10.12
C ILE A 108 -6.71 -0.26 9.79
N TRP A 109 -6.84 -1.48 10.31
CA TRP A 109 -8.05 -2.27 10.14
C TRP A 109 -9.27 -1.59 10.76
N GLN A 110 -9.12 -0.99 11.95
CA GLN A 110 -10.21 -0.25 12.58
C GLN A 110 -10.73 0.88 11.69
N GLU A 111 -9.83 1.63 11.03
CA GLU A 111 -10.21 2.67 10.06
C GLU A 111 -10.90 2.09 8.83
N ILE A 112 -10.30 1.05 8.23
CA ILE A 112 -10.89 0.32 7.09
C ILE A 112 -12.30 -0.17 7.41
N TRP A 113 -12.47 -0.74 8.59
CA TRP A 113 -13.74 -1.28 9.06
C TRP A 113 -14.74 -0.17 9.31
N GLN A 114 -14.41 0.87 10.08
CA GLN A 114 -15.36 1.94 10.43
C GLN A 114 -15.89 2.67 9.20
N GLU A 115 -15.02 3.03 8.26
CA GLU A 115 -15.43 3.73 7.03
C GLU A 115 -15.89 2.79 5.91
N ASN A 116 -15.86 1.47 6.13
CA ASN A 116 -16.17 0.45 5.13
C ASN A 116 -15.36 0.62 3.83
N LEU A 117 -14.07 0.93 3.95
CA LEU A 117 -13.22 1.32 2.81
C LEU A 117 -13.12 0.24 1.72
N LEU A 118 -13.33 -1.04 2.07
CA LEU A 118 -13.29 -2.14 1.11
C LEU A 118 -14.65 -2.49 0.48
N GLY A 119 -15.73 -1.78 0.85
CA GLY A 119 -17.08 -2.09 0.39
C GLY A 119 -17.57 -3.46 0.87
N LEU A 120 -17.34 -3.78 2.14
CA LEU A 120 -17.72 -5.06 2.73
C LEU A 120 -19.23 -5.13 2.96
N ASP A 121 -19.81 -6.31 2.74
CA ASP A 121 -21.18 -6.60 3.14
C ASP A 121 -21.23 -6.88 4.65
N LYS A 122 -21.57 -5.85 5.42
CA LYS A 122 -21.73 -5.93 6.88
C LYS A 122 -23.11 -6.42 7.32
N SER A 123 -23.99 -6.80 6.39
CA SER A 123 -25.36 -7.24 6.72
C SER A 123 -25.42 -8.67 7.24
N PHE A 124 -24.39 -9.48 6.98
CA PHE A 124 -24.28 -10.84 7.50
C PHE A 124 -23.78 -10.83 8.95
N ASN A 125 -24.08 -11.90 9.70
CA ASN A 125 -23.60 -12.13 11.08
C ASN A 125 -22.06 -12.25 11.22
N ASP A 126 -21.29 -11.91 10.17
CA ASP A 126 -19.84 -11.84 10.24
C ASP A 126 -19.42 -10.57 10.97
N ASN A 127 -18.62 -10.77 12.02
CA ASN A 127 -18.10 -9.69 12.84
C ASN A 127 -16.81 -9.11 12.24
N GLU A 128 -16.37 -7.97 12.78
CA GLU A 128 -15.13 -7.27 12.40
C GLU A 128 -13.90 -8.19 12.38
N SER A 129 -13.83 -9.15 13.32
CA SER A 129 -12.69 -10.06 13.46
C SER A 129 -12.56 -11.01 12.27
N ASN A 130 -13.67 -11.57 11.79
CA ASN A 130 -13.63 -12.51 10.66
C ASN A 130 -13.09 -11.83 9.39
N TRP A 131 -13.52 -10.59 9.15
CA TRP A 131 -13.04 -9.79 8.04
C TRP A 131 -11.57 -9.37 8.22
N LYS A 132 -11.16 -9.04 9.44
CA LYS A 132 -9.77 -8.74 9.77
C LYS A 132 -8.87 -9.93 9.44
N ASP A 133 -9.23 -11.11 9.92
CA ASP A 133 -8.47 -12.34 9.73
C ASP A 133 -8.42 -12.77 8.26
N LEU A 134 -9.42 -12.39 7.46
CA LEU A 134 -9.44 -12.64 6.02
C LEU A 134 -8.39 -11.82 5.26
N PHE A 135 -8.23 -10.54 5.60
CA PHE A 135 -7.33 -9.61 4.91
C PHE A 135 -5.94 -9.49 5.56
N GLU A 136 -5.77 -9.94 6.81
CA GLU A 136 -4.49 -9.92 7.52
C GLU A 136 -3.34 -10.58 6.72
N PRO A 137 -3.54 -11.76 6.06
CA PRO A 137 -2.49 -12.34 5.23
C PRO A 137 -2.05 -11.44 4.07
N TRP A 138 -2.95 -10.64 3.50
CA TRP A 138 -2.61 -9.72 2.41
C TRP A 138 -1.80 -8.54 2.94
N PHE A 139 -2.22 -7.95 4.06
CA PHE A 139 -1.46 -6.90 4.73
C PHE A 139 -0.05 -7.38 5.11
N HIS A 140 0.06 -8.56 5.72
CA HIS A 140 1.37 -9.13 6.07
C HIS A 140 2.25 -9.35 4.83
N SER A 141 1.65 -9.78 3.72
CA SER A 141 2.40 -10.09 2.49
C SER A 141 2.98 -8.84 1.82
N VAL A 142 2.26 -7.72 1.82
CA VAL A 142 2.80 -6.45 1.27
C VAL A 142 3.83 -5.82 2.21
N MET A 143 3.68 -5.99 3.52
CA MET A 143 4.69 -5.55 4.48
C MET A 143 5.98 -6.37 4.34
N ASP A 144 5.90 -7.68 4.09
CA ASP A 144 7.01 -8.60 3.87
C ASP A 144 7.66 -8.48 2.48
N HIS A 145 8.04 -7.27 2.07
CA HIS A 145 8.69 -7.02 0.78
C HIS A 145 10.24 -7.03 0.88
N HIS A 146 10.80 -7.07 2.08
CA HIS A 146 12.24 -7.30 2.32
C HIS A 146 12.48 -8.78 2.64
N LYS A 147 13.35 -9.44 1.88
CA LYS A 147 13.56 -10.91 1.93
C LYS A 147 14.23 -11.43 3.22
N ASP A 148 14.38 -10.62 4.28
CA ASP A 148 15.21 -10.94 5.45
C ASP A 148 14.51 -10.71 6.80
N PHE A 149 13.44 -11.48 7.06
CA PHE A 149 12.79 -11.49 8.37
C PHE A 149 13.63 -12.13 9.49
N ASN A 150 14.67 -12.90 9.15
CA ASN A 150 15.19 -13.91 10.06
C ASN A 150 16.09 -13.38 11.19
N ASN A 151 16.37 -12.08 11.29
CA ASN A 151 17.36 -11.56 12.24
C ASN A 151 16.96 -10.29 13.02
N HIS A 152 15.68 -9.93 13.04
CA HIS A 152 15.25 -8.69 13.67
C HIS A 152 14.27 -8.96 14.82
N PRO A 153 14.76 -9.21 16.05
CA PRO A 153 13.89 -9.26 17.21
C PRO A 153 13.24 -7.89 17.39
N THR A 154 11.93 -7.81 17.18
CA THR A 154 11.14 -6.65 17.60
C THR A 154 10.92 -6.75 19.10
N ASP A 155 11.36 -5.74 19.85
CA ASP A 155 10.96 -5.61 21.25
C ASP A 155 9.54 -5.05 21.30
N ASN A 156 8.58 -5.88 21.72
CA ASN A 156 7.17 -5.49 21.87
C ASN A 156 6.95 -4.34 22.86
N ARG A 157 7.97 -3.91 23.62
CA ARG A 157 7.93 -2.72 24.49
C ARG A 157 8.32 -1.43 23.78
N THR A 158 8.92 -1.51 22.59
CA THR A 158 9.35 -0.32 21.84
C THR A 158 8.15 0.32 21.17
N ILE A 159 7.87 1.57 21.52
CA ILE A 159 6.85 2.39 20.86
C ILE A 159 7.48 3.02 19.62
N TYR A 160 7.19 2.47 18.45
CA TYR A 160 7.69 2.99 17.16
C TYR A 160 6.84 4.12 16.58
N PHE A 161 5.57 4.19 16.96
CA PHE A 161 4.60 5.13 16.42
C PHE A 161 3.96 5.95 17.55
N THR A 162 3.94 7.26 17.35
CA THR A 162 3.08 8.17 18.11
C THR A 162 1.64 8.09 17.61
N GLU A 163 0.69 8.63 18.38
CA GLU A 163 -0.70 8.76 17.93
C GLU A 163 -0.79 9.57 16.61
N GLU A 164 0.06 10.59 16.45
CA GLU A 164 0.14 11.37 15.21
C GLU A 164 0.61 10.53 14.02
N ASN A 165 1.61 9.66 14.21
CA ASN A 165 2.08 8.78 13.14
C ASN A 165 1.00 7.80 12.71
N ILE A 166 0.29 7.21 13.68
CA ILE A 166 -0.82 6.28 13.42
C ILE A 166 -1.93 7.00 12.64
N ALA A 167 -2.36 8.17 13.11
CA ALA A 167 -3.38 8.97 12.43
C ALA A 167 -2.95 9.40 11.02
N THR A 168 -1.66 9.69 10.82
CA THR A 168 -1.13 10.05 9.50
C THR A 168 -1.10 8.85 8.54
N ALA A 169 -0.68 7.67 9.03
CA ALA A 169 -0.71 6.44 8.25
C ALA A 169 -2.15 6.05 7.86
N GLY A 170 -3.08 6.12 8.81
CA GLY A 170 -4.51 5.89 8.58
C GLY A 170 -5.11 6.86 7.56
N CYS A 171 -4.77 8.15 7.66
CA CYS A 171 -5.14 9.13 6.65
C CYS A 171 -4.65 8.73 5.24
N PHE A 172 -3.38 8.34 5.10
CA PHE A 172 -2.85 7.89 3.80
C PHE A 172 -3.58 6.65 3.26
N VAL A 173 -3.88 5.67 4.12
CA VAL A 173 -4.67 4.48 3.73
C VAL A 173 -6.05 4.89 3.22
N ARG A 174 -6.72 5.81 3.92
CA ARG A 174 -8.05 6.28 3.53
C ARG A 174 -8.06 7.03 2.21
N GLU A 175 -7.10 7.92 2.00
CA GLU A 175 -6.98 8.65 0.73
C GLU A 175 -6.64 7.68 -0.41
N SER A 176 -5.78 6.69 -0.17
CA SER A 176 -5.50 5.61 -1.13
C SER A 176 -6.75 4.78 -1.47
N ALA A 177 -7.59 4.47 -0.47
CA ALA A 177 -8.84 3.74 -0.68
C ALA A 177 -9.83 4.56 -1.53
N LYS A 178 -10.00 5.85 -1.22
CA LYS A 178 -10.85 6.76 -2.00
C LYS A 178 -10.39 6.87 -3.46
N LEU A 179 -9.07 6.87 -3.67
CA LEU A 179 -8.47 6.92 -5.01
C LEU A 179 -8.72 5.63 -5.80
N LEU A 180 -8.53 4.46 -5.18
CA LEU A 180 -8.36 3.19 -5.90
C LEU A 180 -9.57 2.25 -5.85
N LEU A 181 -10.43 2.37 -4.84
CA LEU A 181 -11.50 1.38 -4.59
C LEU A 181 -12.89 1.81 -5.06
N ASP A 182 -13.03 3.04 -5.58
CA ASP A 182 -14.27 3.70 -5.99
C ASP A 182 -15.52 3.06 -5.36
N ILE A 183 -15.65 3.25 -4.05
CA ILE A 183 -16.67 2.58 -3.21
C ILE A 183 -18.09 3.03 -3.61
N ASN A 184 -18.21 4.16 -4.33
CA ASN A 184 -19.47 4.68 -4.84
C ASN A 184 -19.82 4.16 -6.25
N SER A 185 -18.91 3.45 -6.91
CA SER A 185 -19.23 2.70 -8.13
C SER A 185 -20.24 1.59 -7.82
N VAL A 186 -20.97 1.13 -8.83
CA VAL A 186 -22.00 0.08 -8.75
C VAL A 186 -21.40 -1.31 -8.42
N MET A 187 -20.16 -1.37 -7.94
CA MET A 187 -19.52 -2.63 -7.60
C MET A 187 -20.25 -3.33 -6.46
N PRO A 188 -20.57 -4.62 -6.62
CA PRO A 188 -21.22 -5.38 -5.57
C PRO A 188 -20.33 -5.44 -4.33
N SER A 189 -20.96 -5.37 -3.16
CA SER A 189 -20.28 -5.54 -1.89
C SER A 189 -19.57 -6.89 -1.83
N ILE A 190 -18.41 -6.93 -1.17
CA ILE A 190 -17.71 -8.19 -0.93
C ILE A 190 -18.50 -8.99 0.09
N LYS A 191 -18.88 -10.21 -0.27
CA LYS A 191 -19.55 -11.16 0.62
C LYS A 191 -18.59 -12.26 1.00
N ILE A 192 -18.49 -12.56 2.30
CA ILE A 192 -17.78 -13.76 2.76
C ILE A 192 -18.43 -15.00 2.16
N ARG A 193 -17.59 -15.95 1.76
CA ARG A 193 -17.99 -17.27 1.24
C ARG A 193 -17.14 -18.36 1.89
N ASP A 194 -17.67 -19.56 1.96
CA ASP A 194 -16.93 -20.72 2.44
C ASP A 194 -15.63 -20.91 1.65
N GLY A 195 -14.52 -21.15 2.36
CA GLY A 195 -13.20 -21.33 1.77
C GLY A 195 -12.47 -20.04 1.38
N MET A 196 -13.09 -18.86 1.50
CA MET A 196 -12.46 -17.59 1.13
C MET A 196 -11.16 -17.33 1.91
N HIS A 197 -11.09 -17.68 3.20
CA HIS A 197 -9.85 -17.60 4.00
C HIS A 197 -8.69 -18.39 3.39
N VAL A 198 -8.94 -19.60 2.89
CA VAL A 198 -7.92 -20.44 2.25
C VAL A 198 -7.44 -19.79 0.96
N SER A 199 -8.38 -19.31 0.13
CA SER A 199 -8.08 -18.67 -1.14
C SER A 199 -7.30 -17.36 -0.96
N PHE A 200 -7.70 -16.50 -0.02
CA PHE A 200 -7.00 -15.25 0.29
C PHE A 200 -5.59 -15.51 0.79
N LYS A 201 -5.41 -16.49 1.68
CA LYS A 201 -4.09 -16.93 2.14
C LYS A 201 -3.22 -17.50 1.00
N ASN A 202 -3.80 -18.20 0.03
CA ASN A 202 -3.06 -18.70 -1.13
C ASN A 202 -2.63 -17.57 -2.08
N ILE A 203 -3.49 -16.57 -2.27
CA ILE A 203 -3.17 -15.38 -3.05
C ILE A 203 -2.10 -14.52 -2.36
N SER A 204 -2.05 -14.50 -1.03
CA SER A 204 -1.09 -13.67 -0.29
C SER A 204 0.38 -13.95 -0.68
N LYS A 205 0.72 -15.20 -0.98
CA LYS A 205 2.06 -15.58 -1.48
C LYS A 205 2.41 -14.90 -2.80
N TRP A 206 1.45 -14.82 -3.72
CA TRP A 206 1.63 -14.12 -5.00
C TRP A 206 1.67 -12.61 -4.80
N LEU A 207 0.86 -12.09 -3.89
CA LEU A 207 0.87 -10.68 -3.54
C LEU A 207 2.23 -10.25 -2.98
N LYS A 208 2.87 -11.08 -2.15
CA LYS A 208 4.24 -10.84 -1.68
C LYS A 208 5.21 -10.68 -2.85
N GLU A 209 5.25 -11.66 -3.77
CA GLU A 209 6.14 -11.60 -4.93
C GLU A 209 5.85 -10.36 -5.79
N LEU A 210 4.57 -10.09 -6.10
CA LEU A 210 4.16 -8.90 -6.82
C LEU A 210 4.64 -7.62 -6.13
N THR A 211 4.57 -7.55 -4.80
CA THR A 211 5.04 -6.40 -4.02
C THR A 211 6.55 -6.22 -4.18
N VAL A 212 7.34 -7.28 -4.07
CA VAL A 212 8.81 -7.23 -4.26
C VAL A 212 9.17 -6.71 -5.66
N TRP A 213 8.56 -7.27 -6.70
CA TRP A 213 8.81 -6.84 -8.08
C TRP A 213 8.39 -5.39 -8.31
N SER A 214 7.23 -5.01 -7.77
CA SER A 214 6.70 -3.66 -7.90
C SER A 214 7.56 -2.64 -7.16
N ASP A 215 8.04 -2.97 -5.97
CA ASP A 215 8.97 -2.11 -5.21
C ASP A 215 10.30 -1.95 -5.95
N TRP A 216 10.87 -3.02 -6.51
CA TRP A 216 12.12 -2.91 -7.28
C TRP A 216 11.98 -2.02 -8.51
N ILE A 217 10.89 -2.14 -9.27
CA ILE A 217 10.65 -1.32 -10.46
C ILE A 217 10.28 0.13 -10.06
N GLY A 218 9.44 0.29 -9.04
CA GLY A 218 9.00 1.58 -8.50
C GLY A 218 10.11 2.35 -7.78
N SER A 219 11.16 1.67 -7.35
CA SER A 219 12.35 2.26 -6.75
C SER A 219 13.39 2.74 -7.77
N ASN A 220 13.24 2.39 -9.05
CA ASN A 220 14.23 2.75 -10.06
C ASN A 220 14.05 4.21 -10.51
N ILE A 221 15.06 5.04 -10.25
CA ILE A 221 15.05 6.47 -10.56
C ILE A 221 15.02 6.77 -12.08
N ASP A 222 15.48 5.83 -12.90
CA ASP A 222 15.36 5.94 -14.36
C ASP A 222 13.90 5.84 -14.80
N ASN A 223 13.08 5.14 -14.02
CA ASN A 223 11.64 4.98 -14.26
C ASN A 223 10.86 6.11 -13.58
N PHE A 224 11.12 6.35 -12.29
CA PHE A 224 10.42 7.35 -11.48
C PHE A 224 11.39 8.43 -11.02
N GLN A 225 11.35 9.59 -11.69
CA GLN A 225 12.12 10.75 -11.23
C GLN A 225 11.65 11.16 -9.83
N TYR A 226 12.59 11.36 -8.91
CA TYR A 226 12.24 11.72 -7.55
C TYR A 226 11.51 13.06 -7.50
N CYS A 227 10.24 13.01 -7.10
CA CYS A 227 9.44 14.19 -6.81
C CYS A 227 9.56 14.60 -5.33
N THR A 228 10.30 15.67 -5.03
CA THR A 228 10.03 16.51 -3.85
C THR A 228 9.02 17.57 -4.25
N ILE A 229 7.80 17.44 -3.80
CA ILE A 229 6.90 18.58 -3.87
C ILE A 229 7.25 19.52 -2.72
N THR A 230 7.67 20.74 -3.06
CA THR A 230 7.81 21.83 -2.08
C THR A 230 6.41 22.26 -1.62
N LYS A 231 6.27 22.59 -0.34
CA LYS A 231 5.04 22.91 0.43
C LYS A 231 4.10 24.00 -0.13
N SER A 232 4.17 24.38 -1.40
CA SER A 232 3.61 25.63 -1.93
C SER A 232 2.57 25.47 -3.05
N SER A 233 2.12 24.26 -3.42
CA SER A 233 1.09 24.12 -4.47
C SER A 233 -0.12 23.28 -4.03
N PRO A 234 -1.35 23.83 -4.09
CA PRO A 234 -2.61 23.11 -3.84
C PRO A 234 -3.00 22.10 -4.95
N THR A 235 -2.17 21.93 -5.98
CA THR A 235 -2.48 21.16 -7.21
C THR A 235 -2.03 19.69 -7.16
N GLU A 236 -1.41 19.23 -6.07
CA GLU A 236 -0.73 17.93 -6.03
C GLU A 236 -1.32 17.00 -4.95
N SER A 237 -2.61 16.71 -5.07
CA SER A 237 -3.22 15.62 -4.32
C SER A 237 -2.65 14.27 -4.75
N ILE A 238 -2.76 13.24 -3.89
CA ILE A 238 -2.44 11.85 -4.25
C ILE A 238 -3.10 11.41 -5.58
N LYS A 239 -4.30 11.91 -5.88
CA LYS A 239 -5.02 11.66 -7.13
C LYS A 239 -4.31 12.31 -8.32
N ASN A 240 -3.90 13.58 -8.19
CA ASN A 240 -3.19 14.26 -9.26
C ASN A 240 -1.85 13.58 -9.57
N TYR A 241 -1.12 13.15 -8.54
CA TYR A 241 0.12 12.39 -8.71
C TYR A 241 -0.14 11.04 -9.40
N TRP A 242 -1.15 10.30 -8.96
CA TRP A 242 -1.55 9.03 -9.58
C TRP A 242 -1.88 9.18 -11.07
N ASP A 243 -2.78 10.11 -11.40
CA ASP A 243 -3.32 10.27 -12.75
C ASP A 243 -2.30 10.81 -13.75
N ASN A 244 -1.39 11.68 -13.31
CA ASN A 244 -0.50 12.42 -14.22
C ASN A 244 0.97 11.96 -14.16
N ILE A 245 1.37 11.23 -13.11
CA ILE A 245 2.76 10.83 -12.90
C ILE A 245 2.85 9.31 -12.74
N ALA A 246 2.36 8.73 -11.64
CA ALA A 246 2.62 7.34 -11.29
C ALA A 246 2.17 6.36 -12.38
N LEU A 247 0.89 6.42 -12.77
CA LEU A 247 0.30 5.50 -13.74
C LEU A 247 0.82 5.74 -15.17
N PRO A 248 0.80 6.98 -15.72
CA PRO A 248 1.32 7.23 -17.06
C PRO A 248 2.80 6.86 -17.24
N THR A 249 3.62 7.06 -16.19
CA THR A 249 5.04 6.72 -16.21
C THR A 249 5.24 5.23 -16.50
N ILE A 250 4.57 4.36 -15.73
CA ILE A 250 4.74 2.92 -15.91
C ILE A 250 4.02 2.38 -17.15
N GLU A 251 2.89 2.96 -17.56
CA GLU A 251 2.21 2.60 -18.82
C GLU A 251 3.11 2.87 -20.04
N SER A 252 3.88 3.97 -20.02
CA SER A 252 4.87 4.27 -21.06
C SER A 252 6.01 3.23 -21.12
N TYR A 253 6.36 2.65 -19.97
CA TYR A 253 7.30 1.54 -19.83
C TYR A 253 6.70 0.18 -20.20
N GLY A 254 5.38 0.01 -20.02
CA GLY A 254 4.60 -1.20 -20.30
C GLY A 254 4.87 -1.81 -21.68
N ASN A 255 5.15 -0.97 -22.66
CA ASN A 255 5.51 -1.36 -24.03
C ASN A 255 6.91 -1.99 -24.17
N ARG A 256 7.71 -2.04 -23.09
CA ARG A 256 9.11 -2.50 -23.08
C ARG A 256 9.39 -3.65 -22.11
N PHE A 257 8.39 -4.18 -21.38
CA PHE A 257 8.64 -5.32 -20.49
C PHE A 257 9.06 -6.57 -21.30
N PRO A 258 10.17 -7.23 -20.91
CA PRO A 258 10.75 -8.33 -21.69
C PRO A 258 9.98 -9.66 -21.61
N TYR A 259 8.84 -9.70 -20.93
CA TYR A 259 8.03 -10.90 -20.77
C TYR A 259 6.63 -10.64 -21.36
N ARG A 260 6.51 -10.88 -22.67
CA ARG A 260 5.24 -11.15 -23.36
C ARG A 260 5.25 -12.57 -23.86
#